data_AF-A0A1D2QPL4-F1
#
_entry.id   AF-A0A1D2QPL4-F1
#
_cell.length_a   1.000
_cell.length_b   1.000
_cell.length_c   1.000
_cell.angle_alpha   90.00
_cell.angle_beta   90.00
_cell.angle_gamma   90.00
#
_symmetry.space_group_name_H-M   'P 1'
#
loop_
_entity.id
_entity.type
_entity.pdbx_description
1 polymer ?
#
loop_
_entity_poly.entity_id
_entity_poly.type
_entity_poly.pdbx_seq_one_letter_code
_entity_poly.pdbx_strand_id
1 'polypeptide(L)'
;MFTYETLDAIADAYNPTLFIVFIVFSFIYYKQSGWLVVFKGFLGILICYLVMFADNTLKLWHTLSLDYSTHSSVAFSLVYFLIHRCTIKSSVSLSFVTSLICYYLLVIYQQYHTIQDIISTLIIVVPLIFYAYRGVDLLR
;
A
#
# COMPACT_ATOMS: atom_id res chain seq x y z
N MET A 1 -8.83 -21.84 -17.79
CA MET A 1 -7.36 -21.69 -17.70
C MET A 1 -7.09 -20.23 -17.42
N PHE A 2 -6.37 -19.90 -16.35
CA PHE A 2 -5.86 -18.54 -16.18
C PHE A 2 -4.75 -18.33 -17.20
N THR A 3 -4.93 -17.39 -18.14
CA THR A 3 -3.85 -16.97 -19.04
C THR A 3 -2.97 -15.96 -18.32
N TYR A 4 -1.71 -15.85 -18.73
CA TYR A 4 -0.78 -14.85 -18.20
C TYR A 4 -1.37 -13.43 -18.29
N GLU A 5 -2.03 -13.09 -19.41
CA GLU A 5 -2.74 -11.82 -19.62
C GLU A 5 -3.91 -11.60 -18.65
N THR A 6 -4.60 -12.67 -18.24
CA THR A 6 -5.70 -12.54 -17.25
C THR A 6 -5.15 -12.21 -15.87
N LEU A 7 -4.02 -12.83 -15.49
CA LEU A 7 -3.33 -12.54 -14.23
C LEU A 7 -2.76 -11.12 -14.23
N ASP A 8 -2.32 -10.64 -15.38
CA ASP A 8 -1.83 -9.28 -15.64
C ASP A 8 -2.93 -8.25 -15.36
N ALA A 9 -4.09 -8.44 -15.99
CA ALA A 9 -5.26 -7.60 -15.78
C ALA A 9 -5.73 -7.61 -14.32
N ILE A 10 -5.63 -8.75 -13.62
CA ILE A 10 -5.91 -8.82 -12.17
C ILE A 10 -4.88 -8.01 -11.38
N ALA A 11 -3.60 -8.10 -11.71
CA ALA A 11 -2.54 -7.38 -11.02
C ALA A 11 -2.71 -5.85 -11.16
N ASP A 12 -3.08 -5.39 -12.36
CA ASP A 12 -3.31 -3.98 -12.67
C ASP A 12 -4.59 -3.43 -12.03
N ALA A 13 -5.63 -4.25 -11.93
CA ALA A 13 -6.89 -3.87 -11.31
C ALA A 13 -6.83 -3.82 -9.77
N TYR A 14 -5.84 -4.45 -9.15
CA TYR A 14 -5.78 -4.62 -7.70
C TYR A 14 -5.73 -3.28 -6.93
N ASN A 15 -4.78 -2.40 -7.27
CA ASN A 15 -4.62 -1.10 -6.61
C ASN A 15 -5.83 -0.17 -6.84
N PRO A 16 -6.36 0.00 -8.06
CA PRO A 16 -7.60 0.73 -8.29
C PRO A 16 -8.79 0.17 -7.47
N THR A 17 -8.91 -1.15 -7.37
CA THR A 17 -9.97 -1.79 -6.58
C THR A 17 -9.83 -1.49 -5.10
N LEU A 18 -8.62 -1.64 -4.55
CA LEU A 18 -8.34 -1.25 -3.16
C LEU A 18 -8.59 0.24 -2.91
N PHE A 19 -8.30 1.10 -3.88
CA PHE A 19 -8.57 2.52 -3.76
C PHE A 19 -10.07 2.83 -3.66
N ILE A 20 -10.93 2.14 -4.42
CA ILE A 20 -12.38 2.26 -4.29
C ILE A 20 -12.84 1.83 -2.88
N VAL A 21 -12.33 0.69 -2.39
CA VAL A 21 -12.62 0.21 -1.02
C VAL A 21 -12.14 1.22 0.03
N PHE A 22 -10.96 1.80 -0.16
CA PHE A 22 -10.40 2.87 0.67
C PHE A 22 -11.32 4.09 0.74
N ILE A 23 -11.90 4.53 -0.38
CA ILE A 23 -12.84 5.65 -0.41
C ILE A 23 -14.10 5.33 0.41
N VAL A 24 -14.66 4.12 0.24
CA VAL A 24 -15.83 3.67 1.03
C VAL A 24 -15.52 3.69 2.53
N PHE A 25 -14.40 3.09 2.94
CA PHE A 25 -14.00 3.06 4.35
C PHE A 25 -13.64 4.45 4.88
N SER A 26 -13.11 5.34 4.05
CA SER A 26 -12.86 6.74 4.42
C SER A 26 -14.15 7.46 4.82
N PHE A 27 -15.26 7.26 4.09
CA PHE A 27 -16.56 7.81 4.48
C PHE A 27 -17.07 7.23 5.81
N ILE A 28 -16.87 5.93 6.04
CA ILE A 28 -17.26 5.26 7.29
C ILE A 28 -16.46 5.83 8.47
N TYR A 29 -15.13 5.90 8.34
CA TYR A 29 -14.25 6.39 9.40
C TYR A 29 -14.40 7.89 9.64
N TYR A 30 -14.67 8.68 8.59
CA TYR A 30 -14.96 10.11 8.71
C TYR A 30 -16.11 10.36 9.69
N LYS A 31 -17.22 9.62 9.56
CA LYS A 31 -18.38 9.75 10.45
C LYS A 31 -18.06 9.41 11.91
N GLN A 32 -17.05 8.57 12.15
CA GLN A 32 -16.69 8.10 13.50
C GLN A 32 -15.60 8.95 14.16
N SER A 33 -14.72 9.61 13.40
CA SER A 33 -13.53 10.25 13.96
C SER A 33 -13.08 11.53 13.24
N GLY A 34 -13.92 12.09 12.38
CA GLY A 34 -13.66 13.35 11.67
C GLY A 34 -12.60 13.24 10.57
N TRP A 35 -12.23 14.39 10.00
CA TRP A 35 -11.39 14.47 8.80
C TRP A 35 -9.95 13.95 8.99
N LEU A 36 -9.38 14.04 10.21
CA LEU A 36 -8.00 13.61 10.48
C LEU A 36 -7.77 12.13 10.17
N VAL A 37 -8.77 11.26 10.32
CA VAL A 37 -8.61 9.84 9.95
C VAL A 37 -8.47 9.68 8.44
N VAL A 38 -9.27 10.39 7.66
CA VAL A 38 -9.23 10.36 6.19
C VAL A 38 -7.90 10.92 5.70
N PHE A 39 -7.44 12.01 6.33
CA PHE A 39 -6.14 12.62 6.05
C PHE A 39 -4.99 11.62 6.19
N LYS A 40 -4.97 10.76 7.23
CA LYS A 40 -3.95 9.70 7.36
C LYS A 40 -3.91 8.78 6.14
N GLY A 41 -5.08 8.37 5.66
CA GLY A 41 -5.22 7.53 4.48
C GLY A 41 -4.52 8.11 3.26
N PHE A 42 -4.88 9.35 2.92
CA PHE A 42 -4.25 10.07 1.80
C PHE A 42 -2.78 10.40 2.05
N LEU A 43 -2.38 10.67 3.30
CA LEU A 43 -0.99 10.91 3.66
C LEU A 43 -0.13 9.66 3.42
N GLY A 44 -0.65 8.46 3.68
CA GLY A 44 0.03 7.21 3.35
C GLY A 44 0.31 7.07 1.85
N ILE A 45 -0.71 7.34 1.02
CA ILE A 45 -0.58 7.31 -0.45
C ILE A 45 0.41 8.37 -0.93
N LEU A 46 0.33 9.58 -0.36
CA LEU A 46 1.25 10.68 -0.66
C LEU A 46 2.70 10.28 -0.36
N ILE A 47 2.96 9.61 0.76
CA ILE A 47 4.30 9.11 1.11
C ILE A 47 4.82 8.15 0.04
N CYS A 48 4.01 7.22 -0.47
CA CYS A 48 4.42 6.32 -1.55
C CYS A 48 4.91 7.11 -2.77
N TYR A 49 4.11 8.07 -3.24
CA TYR A 49 4.47 8.87 -4.41
C TYR A 49 5.62 9.84 -4.16
N LEU A 50 5.80 10.36 -2.94
CA LEU A 50 6.97 11.17 -2.59
C LEU A 50 8.26 10.35 -2.60
N VAL A 51 8.23 9.11 -2.10
CA VAL A 51 9.39 8.20 -2.18
C VAL A 51 9.66 7.83 -3.63
N MET A 52 8.65 7.52 -4.43
CA MET A 52 8.79 7.27 -5.87
C MET A 52 9.38 8.48 -6.60
N PHE A 53 8.93 9.69 -6.27
CA PHE A 53 9.46 10.93 -6.85
C PHE A 53 10.94 11.14 -6.48
N ALA A 54 11.30 10.91 -5.21
CA ALA A 54 12.67 10.96 -4.74
C ALA A 54 13.55 9.93 -5.47
N ASP A 55 13.09 8.70 -5.61
CA ASP A 55 13.79 7.65 -6.36
C ASP A 55 13.94 8.01 -7.83
N ASN A 56 12.89 8.53 -8.49
CA ASN A 56 12.98 8.95 -9.89
C ASN A 56 14.00 10.07 -10.12
N THR A 57 14.20 10.93 -9.12
CA THR A 57 15.12 12.07 -9.16
C THR A 57 16.56 11.66 -8.82
N LEU A 58 16.73 10.85 -7.77
CA LEU A 58 18.03 10.50 -7.18
C LEU A 58 18.55 9.13 -7.65
N LYS A 59 17.69 8.34 -8.30
CA LYS A 59 17.96 6.98 -8.80
C LYS A 59 18.50 6.05 -7.71
N LEU A 60 17.95 6.16 -6.50
CA LEU A 60 18.44 5.45 -5.31
C LEU A 60 18.36 3.93 -5.48
N TRP A 61 17.22 3.40 -5.91
CA TRP A 61 17.05 1.95 -6.14
C TRP A 61 17.95 1.46 -7.27
N HIS A 62 18.04 2.23 -8.36
CA HIS A 62 18.90 1.89 -9.50
C HIS A 62 20.38 1.80 -9.11
N THR A 63 20.87 2.58 -8.12
CA THR A 63 22.26 2.44 -7.65
C THR A 63 22.57 1.06 -7.04
N LEU A 64 21.55 0.33 -6.62
CA LEU A 64 21.62 -1.03 -6.09
C LEU A 64 21.16 -2.09 -7.09
N SER A 65 20.93 -1.72 -8.36
CA SER A 65 20.32 -2.58 -9.38
C SER A 65 18.93 -3.11 -8.97
N LEU A 66 18.17 -2.29 -8.24
CA LEU A 66 16.79 -2.55 -7.83
C LEU A 66 15.84 -1.55 -8.48
N ASP A 67 14.55 -1.82 -8.38
CA ASP A 67 13.46 -0.94 -8.81
C ASP A 67 12.48 -0.66 -7.68
N TYR A 68 12.02 0.59 -7.57
CA TYR A 68 10.98 0.96 -6.60
C TYR A 68 9.63 0.36 -7.01
N SER A 69 8.99 -0.39 -6.10
CA SER A 69 7.70 -1.03 -6.36
C SER A 69 6.51 -0.15 -5.95
N THR A 70 5.97 0.60 -6.92
CA THR A 70 4.73 1.36 -6.72
C THR A 70 3.54 0.44 -6.45
N HIS A 71 3.51 -0.74 -7.07
CA HIS A 71 2.52 -1.77 -6.80
C HIS A 71 2.46 -2.12 -5.31
N SER A 72 3.62 -2.44 -4.72
CA SER A 72 3.69 -2.90 -3.34
C SER A 72 3.50 -1.78 -2.32
N SER A 73 4.10 -0.60 -2.55
CA SER A 73 3.98 0.52 -1.63
C SER A 73 2.55 1.03 -1.50
N VAL A 74 1.84 1.23 -2.62
CA VAL A 74 0.46 1.71 -2.63
C VAL A 74 -0.49 0.67 -2.06
N ALA A 75 -0.35 -0.61 -2.46
CA ALA A 75 -1.14 -1.71 -1.90
C ALA A 75 -1.00 -1.79 -0.37
N PHE A 76 0.25 -1.70 0.13
CA PHE A 76 0.50 -1.65 1.57
C PHE A 76 -0.20 -0.47 2.23
N SER A 77 -0.03 0.74 1.69
CA SER A 77 -0.64 1.96 2.26
C SER A 77 -2.17 1.84 2.38
N LEU A 78 -2.82 1.33 1.33
CA LEU A 78 -4.28 1.14 1.31
C LEU A 78 -4.71 0.07 2.32
N VAL A 79 -4.07 -1.09 2.32
CA VAL A 79 -4.38 -2.17 3.27
C VAL A 79 -4.13 -1.73 4.71
N TYR A 80 -3.01 -1.04 4.97
CA TYR A 80 -2.69 -0.50 6.28
C TYR A 80 -3.79 0.45 6.78
N PHE A 81 -4.25 1.37 5.93
CA PHE A 81 -5.41 2.21 6.26
C PHE A 81 -6.68 1.40 6.53
N LEU A 82 -6.97 0.36 5.74
CA LEU A 82 -8.19 -0.44 5.92
C LEU A 82 -8.22 -1.22 7.24
N ILE A 83 -7.04 -1.61 7.76
CA ILE A 83 -6.96 -2.45 8.96
C ILE A 83 -6.45 -1.72 10.21
N HIS A 84 -5.99 -0.46 10.13
CA HIS A 84 -5.38 0.24 11.28
C HIS A 84 -6.30 0.42 12.49
N ARG A 85 -7.62 0.30 12.30
CA ARG A 85 -8.64 0.34 13.37
C ARG A 85 -9.20 -1.04 13.73
N CYS A 86 -8.83 -2.08 12.98
CA CYS A 86 -9.29 -3.43 13.23
C CYS A 86 -8.33 -4.13 14.21
N THR A 87 -8.87 -5.04 15.01
CA THR A 87 -8.04 -6.02 15.71
C THR A 87 -7.31 -6.86 14.67
N ILE A 88 -5.98 -7.02 14.80
CA ILE A 88 -5.14 -7.79 13.86
C ILE A 88 -5.68 -9.21 13.64
N LYS A 89 -6.28 -9.82 14.66
CA LYS A 89 -6.86 -11.18 14.62
C LYS A 89 -8.29 -11.24 14.08
N SER A 90 -8.89 -10.11 13.71
CA SER A 90 -10.23 -10.11 13.11
C SER A 90 -10.20 -10.73 11.72
N SER A 91 -11.26 -11.44 11.34
CA SER A 91 -11.36 -12.05 10.01
C SER A 91 -11.20 -11.02 8.89
N VAL A 92 -11.67 -9.78 9.10
CA VAL A 92 -11.50 -8.67 8.15
C VAL A 92 -10.02 -8.33 7.96
N SER A 93 -9.27 -8.15 9.05
CA SER A 93 -7.83 -7.85 8.98
C SER A 93 -7.07 -9.00 8.30
N LEU A 94 -7.39 -10.25 8.65
CA LEU A 94 -6.77 -11.42 8.05
C LEU A 94 -7.05 -11.53 6.54
N SER A 95 -8.27 -11.24 6.10
CA SER A 95 -8.62 -11.23 4.67
C SER A 95 -7.82 -10.19 3.88
N PHE A 96 -7.70 -8.96 4.37
CA PHE A 96 -6.92 -7.92 3.68
C PHE A 96 -5.42 -8.23 3.66
N VAL A 97 -4.87 -8.71 4.78
CA VAL A 97 -3.45 -9.11 4.84
C VAL A 97 -3.17 -10.29 3.92
N THR A 98 -4.07 -11.29 3.89
CA THR A 98 -3.94 -12.45 2.99
C THR A 98 -4.03 -12.00 1.54
N SER A 99 -4.97 -11.12 1.21
CA SER A 99 -5.09 -10.52 -0.12
C SER A 99 -3.82 -9.79 -0.54
N LEU A 100 -3.20 -9.01 0.36
CA LEU A 100 -1.95 -8.31 0.10
C LEU A 100 -0.78 -9.27 -0.18
N ILE A 101 -0.68 -10.34 0.61
CA ILE A 101 0.36 -11.37 0.42
C ILE A 101 0.16 -12.06 -0.93
N CYS A 102 -1.06 -12.46 -1.25
CA CYS A 102 -1.40 -13.03 -2.57
C CYS A 102 -1.06 -12.07 -3.70
N TYR A 103 -1.29 -10.77 -3.52
CA TYR A 103 -0.96 -9.76 -4.51
C TYR A 103 0.56 -9.64 -4.71
N TYR A 104 1.37 -9.65 -3.65
CA TYR A 104 2.82 -9.63 -3.80
C TYR A 104 3.35 -10.86 -4.52
N LEU A 105 2.79 -12.04 -4.22
CA LEU A 105 3.11 -13.25 -4.95
C LEU A 105 2.73 -13.14 -6.43
N LEU A 106 1.60 -12.50 -6.74
CA LEU A 106 1.17 -12.25 -8.11
C LEU A 106 2.12 -11.28 -8.84
N VAL A 107 2.53 -10.19 -8.21
CA VAL A 107 3.50 -9.22 -8.75
C VAL A 107 4.85 -9.88 -9.05
N ILE A 108 5.30 -10.79 -8.18
CA ILE A 108 6.52 -11.60 -8.41
C ILE A 108 6.30 -12.58 -9.56
N TYR A 109 5.16 -13.27 -9.60
CA TYR A 109 4.84 -14.24 -10.64
C TYR A 109 4.75 -13.58 -12.04
N GLN A 110 4.14 -12.40 -12.13
CA GLN A 110 4.08 -11.59 -13.34
C GLN A 110 5.41 -10.90 -13.68
N GLN A 111 6.47 -11.12 -12.90
CA GLN A 111 7.79 -10.52 -13.11
C GLN A 111 7.78 -8.99 -13.16
N TYR A 112 6.78 -8.36 -12.55
CA TYR A 112 6.72 -6.90 -12.42
C TYR A 112 7.82 -6.39 -11.50
N HIS A 113 8.05 -7.08 -10.38
CA HIS A 113 9.08 -6.75 -9.40
C HIS A 113 9.64 -8.01 -8.74
N THR A 114 10.91 -7.95 -8.37
CA THR A 114 11.58 -9.00 -7.60
C THR A 114 11.22 -8.91 -6.12
N ILE A 115 11.54 -9.96 -5.36
CA ILE A 115 11.41 -9.94 -3.90
C ILE A 115 12.24 -8.79 -3.28
N GLN A 116 13.41 -8.49 -3.85
CA GLN A 116 14.31 -7.44 -3.35
C GLN A 116 13.71 -6.05 -3.55
N ASP A 117 13.08 -5.80 -4.70
CA ASP A 117 12.34 -4.56 -4.99
C ASP A 117 11.23 -4.33 -3.98
N ILE A 118 10.44 -5.37 -3.70
CA ILE A 118 9.32 -5.31 -2.75
C ILE A 118 9.84 -5.05 -1.33
N ILE A 119 10.80 -5.84 -0.85
CA ILE A 119 11.33 -5.71 0.52
C ILE A 119 12.01 -4.36 0.72
N SER A 120 12.88 -3.95 -0.19
CA SER A 120 13.56 -2.65 -0.10
C SER A 120 12.57 -1.48 -0.09
N THR A 121 11.56 -1.53 -0.95
CA THR A 121 10.46 -0.55 -0.97
C THR A 121 9.73 -0.48 0.37
N LEU A 122 9.31 -1.63 0.91
CA LEU A 122 8.54 -1.68 2.15
C LEU A 122 9.36 -1.28 3.38
N ILE A 123 10.66 -1.62 3.45
CA ILE A 123 11.54 -1.19 4.54
C ILE A 123 11.57 0.33 4.69
N ILE A 124 11.44 1.08 3.58
CA ILE A 124 11.42 2.54 3.61
C ILE A 124 9.99 3.07 3.84
N VAL A 125 9.00 2.57 3.09
CA VAL A 125 7.64 3.14 3.10
C VAL A 125 6.90 2.84 4.39
N VAL A 126 6.99 1.61 4.92
CA VAL A 126 6.25 1.18 6.11
C VAL A 126 6.53 2.05 7.33
N PRO A 127 7.79 2.29 7.77
CA PRO A 127 8.05 3.13 8.93
C PRO A 127 7.60 4.58 8.69
N LEU A 128 7.78 5.13 7.49
CA LEU A 128 7.34 6.49 7.18
C LEU A 128 5.83 6.65 7.35
N ILE A 129 5.03 5.72 6.81
CA ILE A 129 3.57 5.72 6.99
C ILE A 129 3.20 5.56 8.46
N PHE A 130 3.83 4.63 9.18
CA PHE A 130 3.58 4.40 10.59
C PHE A 130 3.80 5.67 11.43
N TYR A 131 4.96 6.33 11.27
CA TYR A 131 5.27 7.55 12.00
C TYR A 131 4.37 8.73 11.59
N ALA A 132 4.02 8.83 10.31
CA ALA A 132 3.06 9.83 9.84
C ALA A 132 1.69 9.66 10.50
N TYR A 133 1.20 8.43 10.62
CA TYR A 133 -0.08 8.13 11.28
C TYR A 133 -0.04 8.50 12.77
N ARG A 134 1.07 8.22 13.44
CA ARG A 134 1.31 8.61 14.84
C ARG A 134 1.37 10.12 15.00
N GLY A 135 2.04 10.82 14.10
CA GLY A 135 2.09 12.29 14.11
C GLY A 135 0.70 12.91 13.99
N VAL A 136 -0.15 12.36 13.13
CA VAL A 136 -1.55 12.83 13.01
C VAL A 136 -2.39 12.49 14.24
N ASP A 137 -2.12 11.39 14.95
CA ASP A 137 -2.81 11.11 16.23
C ASP A 137 -2.51 12.14 17.31
N LEU A 138 -1.34 12.79 17.28
CA LEU A 138 -0.98 13.86 18.23
C LEU A 138 -1.72 15.18 17.98
N LEU A 139 -2.42 15.31 16.84
CA LEU A 139 -3.20 16.49 16.48
C LEU A 139 -4.68 16.39 16.90
N ARG A 140 -5.10 15.27 17.50
CA ARG A 140 -6.45 15.05 18.04
C ARG A 140 -6.57 15.52 19.46
#